data_AF-A0A533XEM2-F1
#
_entry.id   AF-A0A533XEM2-F1
#
_cell.length_a   1.000
_cell.length_b   1.000
_cell.length_c   1.000
_cell.angle_alpha   90.00
_cell.angle_beta   90.00
_cell.angle_gamma   90.00
#
_symmetry.space_group_name_H-M   'P 1'
#
loop_
_entity.id
_entity.type
_entity.pdbx_description
1 polymer ?
#
loop_
_entity_poly.entity_id
_entity_poly.type
_entity_poly.pdbx_seq_one_letter_code
_entity_poly.pdbx_strand_id
1 'polypeptide(L)'
;MPTISISRSDLDRLIGRRATEKELDAWLPLVKGEVKDVDAATGALKIELQDSNRPDLWCVEGIARQIRCKLKGAPGAYPYVKTGKGRRDQVLVEKGLEQVRPFVAACKARGCTVSEEVLTQLIQTQEKLAEIFGRQRRTVSIGLYR
;
A
#
# COMPACT_ATOMS: atom_id res chain seq x y z
N MET A 1 -16.01 1.55 -0.90
CA MET A 1 -14.85 2.35 -0.45
C MET A 1 -13.86 1.40 0.21
N PRO A 2 -12.54 1.50 -0.03
CA PRO A 2 -11.58 0.62 0.60
C PRO A 2 -11.52 0.87 2.10
N THR A 3 -11.82 -0.17 2.88
CA THR A 3 -11.46 -0.23 4.30
C THR A 3 -10.22 -1.09 4.44
N ILE A 4 -9.20 -0.57 5.14
CA ILE A 4 -7.95 -1.28 5.43
C ILE A 4 -7.76 -1.40 6.94
N SER A 5 -7.17 -2.51 7.37
CA SER A 5 -6.77 -2.72 8.76
C SER A 5 -5.28 -2.42 8.90
N ILE A 6 -4.93 -1.53 9.82
CA ILE A 6 -3.54 -1.14 10.07
C ILE A 6 -3.18 -1.23 11.55
N SER A 7 -1.94 -1.64 11.81
CA SER A 7 -1.36 -1.63 13.14
C SER A 7 -0.97 -0.20 13.54
N ARG A 8 -1.33 0.23 14.75
CA ARG A 8 -0.95 1.56 15.25
C ARG A 8 0.56 1.70 15.40
N SER A 9 1.24 0.66 15.88
CA SER A 9 2.69 0.66 16.03
C SER A 9 3.40 0.76 14.69
N ASP A 10 2.88 0.10 13.64
CA ASP A 10 3.45 0.18 12.30
C ASP A 10 3.27 1.56 11.68
N LEU A 11 2.08 2.16 11.82
CA LEU A 11 1.82 3.53 11.39
C LEU A 11 2.78 4.52 12.05
N ASP A 12 2.92 4.45 13.38
CA ASP A 12 3.82 5.31 14.16
C ASP A 12 5.29 5.13 13.72
N ARG A 13 5.72 3.87 13.54
CA ARG A 13 7.06 3.53 13.05
C ARG A 13 7.32 4.12 11.67
N LEU A 14 6.35 4.01 10.76
CA LEU A 14 6.45 4.54 9.40
C LEU A 14 6.43 6.07 9.41
N ILE A 15 5.62 6.72 10.24
CA ILE A 15 5.63 8.18 10.40
C ILE A 15 6.98 8.66 10.97
N GLY A 16 7.59 7.84 11.83
CA GLY A 16 8.87 8.11 12.49
C GLY A 16 8.72 8.68 13.90
N ARG A 17 7.50 8.71 14.44
CA ARG A 17 7.20 9.04 15.84
C ARG A 17 5.83 8.51 16.22
N ARG A 18 5.60 8.34 17.53
CA ARG A 18 4.30 8.00 18.08
C ARG A 18 3.33 9.18 17.92
N ALA A 19 2.25 8.98 17.18
CA ALA A 19 1.17 9.96 17.08
C ALA A 19 0.30 9.92 18.34
N THR A 20 -0.14 11.08 18.82
CA THR A 20 -1.26 11.15 19.77
C THR A 20 -2.60 10.95 19.05
N GLU A 21 -3.67 10.58 19.78
CA GLU A 21 -5.00 10.45 19.15
C GLU A 21 -5.45 11.75 18.49
N LYS A 22 -5.24 12.90 19.14
CA LYS A 22 -5.56 14.23 18.59
C LYS A 22 -4.82 14.51 17.28
N GLU A 23 -3.56 14.10 17.18
CA GLU A 23 -2.79 14.25 15.95
C GLU A 23 -3.31 13.32 14.86
N LEU A 24 -3.64 12.08 15.21
CA LEU A 24 -4.20 11.12 14.25
C LEU A 24 -5.53 11.62 13.69
N ASP A 25 -6.44 12.10 14.54
CA ASP A 25 -7.72 12.71 14.14
C ASP A 25 -7.51 13.91 13.22
N ALA A 26 -6.48 14.72 13.47
CA ALA A 26 -6.14 15.86 12.62
C ALA A 26 -5.49 15.44 11.27
N TRP A 27 -4.87 14.26 11.20
CA TRP A 27 -4.12 13.80 10.02
C TRP A 27 -4.93 12.91 9.08
N LEU A 28 -5.87 12.10 9.59
CA LEU A 28 -6.70 11.22 8.78
C LEU A 28 -7.51 11.95 7.68
N PRO A 29 -8.01 13.18 7.89
CA PRO A 29 -8.63 13.96 6.81
C PRO A 29 -7.69 14.23 5.62
N LEU A 30 -6.37 14.27 5.82
CA LEU A 30 -5.38 14.50 4.74
C LEU A 30 -5.34 13.35 3.72
N VAL A 31 -5.77 12.16 4.14
CA VAL A 31 -5.87 10.96 3.29
C VAL A 31 -7.32 10.62 2.94
N LYS A 32 -8.27 11.51 3.26
CA LYS A 32 -9.71 11.25 3.21
C LYS A 32 -10.07 9.93 3.91
N GLY A 33 -9.40 9.68 5.02
CA GLY A 33 -9.57 8.49 5.84
C GLY A 33 -10.36 8.82 7.10
N GLU A 34 -11.14 7.86 7.57
CA GLU A 34 -11.87 7.92 8.83
C GLU A 34 -11.68 6.59 9.58
N VAL A 35 -11.51 6.64 10.91
CA VAL A 35 -11.50 5.42 11.73
C VAL A 35 -12.92 4.91 11.81
N LYS A 36 -13.16 3.73 11.24
CA LYS A 36 -14.45 3.06 11.27
C LYS A 36 -14.63 2.20 12.51
N ASP A 37 -13.56 1.58 12.97
CA ASP A 37 -13.57 0.61 14.05
C ASP A 37 -12.14 0.40 14.58
N VAL A 38 -12.02 -0.08 15.82
CA VAL A 38 -10.76 -0.49 16.43
C VAL A 38 -10.93 -1.93 16.88
N ASP A 39 -10.09 -2.82 16.36
CA ASP A 39 -10.12 -4.22 16.71
C ASP A 39 -9.79 -4.41 18.20
N ALA A 40 -10.73 -4.95 18.97
CA ALA A 40 -10.58 -5.05 20.43
C ALA A 40 -9.50 -6.06 20.87
N ALA A 41 -9.17 -7.06 20.05
CA ALA A 41 -8.19 -8.09 20.38
C ALA A 41 -6.75 -7.66 20.06
N THR A 42 -6.59 -6.95 18.94
CA THR A 42 -5.26 -6.59 18.40
C THR A 42 -4.93 -5.10 18.55
N GLY A 43 -5.93 -4.24 18.78
CA GLY A 43 -5.79 -2.78 18.74
C GLY A 43 -5.60 -2.22 17.33
N ALA A 44 -5.81 -3.02 16.28
CA ALA A 44 -5.67 -2.58 14.90
C ALA A 44 -6.78 -1.57 14.52
N LEU A 45 -6.41 -0.52 13.80
CA LEU A 45 -7.33 0.50 13.33
C LEU A 45 -7.92 0.09 11.98
N LYS A 46 -9.24 0.03 11.86
CA LYS A 46 -9.91 -0.11 10.57
C LYS A 46 -10.20 1.28 10.02
N ILE A 47 -9.48 1.67 8.97
CA ILE A 47 -9.60 2.97 8.33
C ILE A 47 -10.37 2.80 7.04
N GLU A 48 -11.49 3.52 6.91
CA GLU A 48 -12.22 3.65 5.66
C GLU A 48 -11.69 4.85 4.87
N LEU A 49 -11.29 4.62 3.62
CA LEU A 49 -10.77 5.63 2.72
C LEU A 49 -11.85 6.01 1.73
N GLN A 50 -12.33 7.25 1.79
CA GLN A 50 -13.42 7.73 0.96
C GLN A 50 -13.00 8.00 -0.49
N ASP A 51 -11.70 8.15 -0.77
CA ASP A 51 -11.16 8.36 -2.12
C ASP A 51 -10.90 7.03 -2.86
N SER A 52 -11.75 6.72 -3.84
CA SER A 52 -11.57 5.57 -4.73
C SER A 52 -10.56 5.79 -5.87
N ASN A 53 -10.03 7.01 -6.02
CA ASN A 53 -9.09 7.35 -7.09
C ASN A 53 -7.63 7.43 -6.63
N ARG A 54 -7.36 7.17 -5.35
CA ARG A 54 -6.04 7.22 -4.71
C ARG A 54 -5.58 5.86 -4.19
N PRO A 55 -5.33 4.87 -5.07
CA PRO A 55 -4.88 3.54 -4.67
C PRO A 55 -3.55 3.55 -3.91
N ASP A 56 -2.77 4.63 -4.06
CA ASP A 56 -1.54 4.85 -3.30
C ASP A 56 -1.77 5.06 -1.80
N LEU A 57 -3.01 5.31 -1.37
CA LEU A 57 -3.40 5.46 0.04
C LEU A 57 -3.99 4.18 0.64
N TRP A 58 -4.24 3.14 -0.16
CA TRP A 58 -4.92 1.91 0.29
C TRP A 58 -3.97 0.93 1.01
N CYS A 59 -2.96 1.47 1.68
CA CYS A 59 -2.02 0.75 2.53
C CYS A 59 -1.44 1.70 3.60
N VAL A 60 -0.91 1.13 4.67
CA VAL A 60 -0.34 1.89 5.79
C VAL A 60 0.86 2.75 5.35
N GLU A 61 1.67 2.27 4.42
CA GLU A 61 2.84 3.01 3.90
C GLU A 61 2.41 4.25 3.12
N GLY A 62 1.28 4.15 2.41
CA GLY A 62 0.66 5.22 1.66
C GLY A 62 0.13 6.33 2.56
N ILE A 63 -0.63 5.95 3.58
CA ILE A 63 -1.14 6.87 4.61
C ILE A 63 0.02 7.55 5.33
N ALA A 64 0.96 6.77 5.84
CA ALA A 64 2.12 7.30 6.54
C ALA A 64 2.95 8.23 5.64
N ARG A 65 3.10 7.91 4.34
CA ARG A 65 3.78 8.78 3.37
C ARG A 65 3.09 10.13 3.23
N GLN A 66 1.77 10.16 3.05
CA GLN A 66 1.02 11.40 2.92
C GLN A 66 1.15 12.27 4.19
N ILE A 67 1.04 11.65 5.37
CA ILE A 67 1.20 12.33 6.67
C ILE A 67 2.61 12.91 6.79
N ARG A 68 3.66 12.12 6.51
CA ARG A 68 5.05 12.60 6.52
C ARG A 68 5.28 13.77 5.57
N CYS A 69 4.71 13.73 4.36
CA CYS A 69 4.82 14.83 3.41
C CYS A 69 4.22 16.12 3.98
N LYS A 70 3.05 16.03 4.63
CA LYS A 70 2.44 17.19 5.30
C LYS A 70 3.31 17.71 6.45
N LEU A 71 3.81 16.83 7.31
CA LEU A 71 4.62 17.22 8.47
C LEU A 71 5.96 17.85 8.07
N LYS A 72 6.57 17.39 6.97
CA LYS A 72 7.84 17.93 6.46
C LYS A 72 7.66 19.13 5.53
N GLY A 73 6.44 19.40 5.06
CA GLY A 73 6.16 20.42 4.05
C GLY A 73 6.66 20.08 2.64
N ALA A 74 7.23 18.90 2.43
CA ALA A 74 7.77 18.45 1.15
C ALA A 74 7.75 16.91 1.04
N PRO A 75 7.67 16.36 -0.18
CA PRO A 75 7.89 14.93 -0.40
C PRO A 75 9.28 14.49 0.05
N GLY A 76 9.37 13.29 0.63
CA GLY A 76 10.65 12.67 0.93
C GLY A 76 11.40 12.26 -0.34
N ALA A 77 12.73 12.27 -0.29
CA ALA A 77 13.54 11.66 -1.33
C ALA A 77 13.48 10.12 -1.24
N TYR A 78 13.50 9.45 -2.39
CA TYR A 78 13.48 7.99 -2.50
C TYR A 78 14.77 7.48 -3.17
N PRO A 79 15.96 7.73 -2.60
CA PRO A 79 17.23 7.41 -3.24
C PRO A 79 17.43 5.90 -3.44
N TYR A 80 16.66 5.06 -2.74
CA TYR A 80 16.65 3.62 -2.88
C TYR A 80 15.84 3.12 -4.09
N VAL A 81 14.98 3.96 -4.68
CA VAL A 81 14.31 3.65 -5.94
C VAL A 81 15.29 3.95 -7.06
N LYS A 82 16.17 2.99 -7.34
CA LYS A 82 17.12 3.04 -8.44
C LYS A 82 16.72 2.03 -9.49
N THR A 83 16.77 2.42 -10.76
CA THR A 83 16.79 1.44 -11.85
C THR A 83 18.02 0.56 -11.69
N GLY A 84 17.83 -0.75 -11.55
CA GLY A 84 18.92 -1.69 -11.37
C GLY A 84 19.96 -1.57 -12.49
N LYS A 85 21.24 -1.55 -12.11
CA LYS A 85 22.36 -1.67 -13.06
C LYS A 85 22.53 -3.16 -13.41
N GLY A 86 22.49 -3.53 -14.68
CA GLY A 86 22.70 -4.90 -15.15
C GLY A 86 21.61 -5.45 -16.07
N ARG A 87 21.76 -6.71 -16.49
CA ARG A 87 20.78 -7.43 -17.32
C ARG A 87 19.47 -7.53 -16.55
N ARG A 88 18.39 -6.99 -17.11
CA ARG A 88 17.06 -7.05 -16.51
C ARG A 88 16.51 -8.46 -16.65
N ASP A 89 15.93 -9.00 -15.57
CA ASP A 89 15.04 -10.15 -15.67
C ASP A 89 13.91 -9.81 -16.65
N GLN A 90 13.46 -10.81 -17.42
CA GLN A 90 12.43 -10.62 -18.44
C GLN A 90 11.25 -11.53 -18.15
N VAL A 91 10.06 -10.97 -18.35
CA VAL A 91 8.80 -11.71 -18.41
C VAL A 91 8.23 -11.45 -19.79
N LEU A 92 8.00 -12.51 -20.56
CA LEU A 92 7.50 -12.44 -21.92
C LEU A 92 6.05 -12.88 -21.94
N VAL A 93 5.21 -12.13 -22.66
CA VAL A 93 3.84 -12.54 -22.94
C VAL A 93 3.88 -13.38 -24.22
N GLU A 94 3.48 -14.64 -24.10
CA GLU A 94 3.42 -15.56 -25.25
C GLU A 94 2.23 -15.22 -26.17
N LYS A 95 2.36 -15.64 -27.44
CA LYS A 95 1.27 -15.51 -28.43
C LYS A 95 0.04 -16.33 -28.01
N GLY A 96 -1.15 -15.86 -28.36
CA GLY A 96 -2.42 -16.51 -28.02
C GLY A 96 -3.07 -15.97 -26.74
N LEU A 97 -2.42 -15.06 -26.02
CA LEU A 97 -2.96 -14.40 -24.84
C LEU A 97 -3.70 -13.09 -25.15
N GLU A 98 -3.78 -12.67 -26.42
CA GLU A 98 -4.32 -11.38 -26.84
C GLU A 98 -5.78 -11.18 -26.40
N GLN A 99 -6.57 -12.24 -26.48
CA GLN A 99 -8.00 -12.24 -26.13
C GLN A 99 -8.27 -12.66 -24.67
N VAL A 100 -7.25 -13.17 -23.97
CA VAL A 100 -7.37 -13.66 -22.59
C VAL A 100 -6.80 -12.65 -21.62
N ARG A 101 -5.51 -12.32 -21.75
CA ARG A 101 -4.78 -11.39 -20.89
C ARG A 101 -3.48 -10.89 -21.53
N PRO A 102 -3.54 -9.86 -22.39
CA PRO A 102 -2.43 -9.46 -23.27
C PRO A 102 -1.22 -8.81 -22.58
N PHE A 103 -1.35 -8.37 -21.32
CA PHE A 103 -0.34 -7.53 -20.68
C PHE A 103 0.13 -8.10 -19.35
N VAL A 104 1.44 -7.99 -19.10
CA VAL A 104 2.06 -8.28 -17.81
C VAL A 104 3.07 -7.18 -17.47
N ALA A 105 3.10 -6.79 -16.20
CA ALA A 105 4.14 -5.94 -15.64
C ALA A 105 4.66 -6.61 -14.38
N ALA A 106 5.98 -6.59 -14.18
CA ALA A 106 6.64 -7.18 -13.02
C ALA A 106 7.74 -6.26 -12.52
N CYS A 107 7.97 -6.27 -11.21
CA CYS A 107 9.08 -5.60 -10.56
C CYS A 107 9.71 -6.53 -9.52
N LYS A 108 10.97 -6.28 -9.19
CA LYS A 108 11.71 -7.00 -8.15
C LYS A 108 12.22 -5.99 -7.13
N ALA A 109 11.76 -6.11 -5.89
CA ALA A 109 12.27 -5.36 -4.76
C ALA A 109 13.31 -6.21 -4.00
N ARG A 110 14.42 -5.61 -3.57
CA ARG A 110 15.48 -6.26 -2.78
C ARG A 110 15.82 -5.41 -1.55
N GLY A 111 16.33 -6.05 -0.51
CA GLY A 111 16.75 -5.37 0.73
C GLY A 111 15.60 -5.11 1.71
N CYS A 112 14.43 -5.68 1.48
CA CYS A 112 13.31 -5.68 2.43
C CYS A 112 13.26 -7.02 3.16
N THR A 113 13.23 -6.98 4.49
CA THR A 113 12.93 -8.15 5.32
C THR A 113 11.42 -8.29 5.40
N VAL A 114 10.87 -9.38 4.85
CA VAL A 114 9.44 -9.68 4.92
C VAL A 114 9.13 -10.36 6.25
N SER A 115 8.70 -9.56 7.23
CA SER A 115 8.10 -10.08 8.47
C SER A 115 6.64 -10.49 8.24
N GLU A 116 6.01 -11.12 9.23
CA GLU A 116 4.59 -11.48 9.18
C GLU A 116 3.68 -10.26 9.00
N GLU A 117 3.97 -9.16 9.72
CA GLU A 117 3.23 -7.90 9.60
C GLU A 117 3.36 -7.30 8.19
N VAL A 118 4.59 -7.28 7.64
CA VAL A 118 4.84 -6.80 6.26
C VAL A 118 4.11 -7.68 5.25
N LEU A 119 4.18 -9.01 5.39
CA LEU A 119 3.50 -9.93 4.50
C LEU A 119 1.98 -9.72 4.53
N THR A 120 1.41 -9.51 5.73
CA THR A 120 -0.01 -9.25 5.92
C THR A 120 -0.44 -7.96 5.22
N GLN A 121 0.33 -6.88 5.36
CA GLN A 121 0.06 -5.61 4.66
C GLN A 121 0.21 -5.73 3.15
N LEU A 122 1.19 -6.50 2.65
CA LEU A 122 1.35 -6.77 1.22
C LEU A 122 0.14 -7.53 0.65
N ILE A 123 -0.33 -8.57 1.35
CA ILE A 123 -1.50 -9.35 0.95
C ILE A 123 -2.76 -8.47 0.96
N GLN A 124 -3.00 -7.70 2.03
CA GLN A 124 -4.13 -6.79 2.11
C GLN A 124 -4.11 -5.76 0.95
N THR A 125 -2.94 -5.16 0.68
CA THR A 125 -2.79 -4.19 -0.41
C THR A 125 -3.08 -4.84 -1.77
N GLN A 126 -2.54 -6.04 -2.00
CA GLN A 126 -2.81 -6.83 -3.20
C GLN A 126 -4.32 -7.05 -3.39
N GLU A 127 -5.02 -7.47 -2.34
CA GLU A 127 -6.45 -7.74 -2.37
C GLU A 127 -7.27 -6.50 -2.65
N LYS A 128 -7.01 -5.38 -1.95
CA LYS A 128 -7.76 -4.14 -2.15
C LYS A 128 -7.58 -3.56 -3.55
N LEU A 129 -6.35 -3.59 -4.07
CA LEU A 129 -6.07 -3.17 -5.43
C LEU A 129 -6.77 -4.08 -6.45
N ALA A 130 -6.68 -5.39 -6.28
CA ALA A 130 -7.28 -6.35 -7.21
C ALA A 130 -8.83 -6.33 -7.17
N GLU A 131 -9.41 -6.16 -5.99
CA GLU A 131 -10.86 -6.09 -5.77
C GLU A 131 -11.46 -4.83 -6.38
N ILE A 132 -10.91 -3.66 -6.03
CA ILE A 132 -11.51 -2.37 -6.36
C ILE A 132 -10.97 -1.85 -7.70
N PHE A 133 -9.67 -1.57 -7.77
CA PHE A 133 -9.04 -1.01 -8.99
C PHE A 133 -9.03 -2.05 -10.13
N GLY A 134 -8.78 -3.31 -9.76
CA GLY A 134 -8.75 -4.46 -10.66
C GLY A 134 -10.13 -5.04 -11.01
N ARG A 135 -11.23 -4.47 -10.50
CA ARG A 135 -12.61 -4.93 -10.70
C ARG A 135 -12.74 -6.44 -10.51
N GLN A 136 -12.48 -6.90 -9.29
CA GLN A 136 -12.46 -8.32 -8.92
C GLN A 136 -11.51 -9.13 -9.79
N ARG A 137 -10.26 -8.66 -9.93
CA ARG A 137 -9.18 -9.26 -10.74
C ARG A 137 -9.38 -9.27 -12.25
N ARG A 138 -10.52 -8.78 -12.75
CA ARG A 138 -10.82 -8.76 -14.19
C ARG A 138 -9.84 -7.90 -15.00
N THR A 139 -9.49 -6.71 -14.49
CA THR A 139 -8.58 -5.79 -15.20
C THR A 139 -7.15 -5.86 -14.66
N VAL A 140 -6.99 -6.00 -13.34
CA VAL A 140 -5.68 -6.09 -12.67
C VAL A 140 -5.71 -7.19 -11.64
N SER A 141 -4.74 -8.10 -11.72
CA SER A 141 -4.46 -9.09 -10.70
C SER A 141 -2.96 -9.05 -10.42
N ILE A 142 -2.61 -9.20 -9.15
CA ILE A 142 -1.26 -9.01 -8.64
C ILE A 142 -0.86 -10.33 -7.99
N GLY A 143 0.35 -10.79 -8.30
CA GLY A 143 0.97 -11.95 -7.67
C GLY A 143 2.21 -11.54 -6.90
N LEU A 144 2.39 -12.10 -5.71
CA LEU A 144 3.58 -11.92 -4.87
C LEU A 144 4.40 -13.22 -4.90
N TYR A 145 5.70 -13.09 -5.16
CA TYR A 145 6.63 -14.22 -5.28
C TYR A 145 7.88 -13.94 -4.44
N ARG A 146 8.45 -14.99 -3.84
CA ARG A 146 9.67 -14.93 -3.04
C ARG A 146 10.87 -15.46 -3.82
#